data_AF-A0A3B9ALG2-F1
#
_entry.id   AF-A0A3B9ALG2-F1
#
_cell.length_a   1.000
_cell.length_b   1.000
_cell.length_c   1.000
_cell.angle_alpha   90.00
_cell.angle_beta   90.00
_cell.angle_gamma   90.00
#
_symmetry.space_group_name_H-M   'P 1'
#
loop_
_entity.id
_entity.type
_entity.pdbx_description
1 polymer ?
#
loop_
_entity_poly.entity_id
_entity_poly.type
_entity_poly.pdbx_seq_one_letter_code
_entity_poly.pdbx_strand_id
1 'polypeptide(L)' 'MHLIREGEFFDTVHFPDQVRKTPFRGRGIYRIRGRLSSEFGFVSLEVHSLERLPYVTVDGGRMTVD' A
#
# COMPACT_ATOMS: atom_id res chain seq x y z
N MET A 1 5.17 -8.53 0.36
CA MET A 1 4.17 -9.19 1.23
C MET A 1 3.64 -8.13 2.19
N HIS A 2 2.46 -7.58 1.89
CA HIS A 2 1.86 -6.46 2.61
C HIS A 2 0.79 -6.98 3.58
N LEU A 3 0.81 -6.52 4.82
CA LEU A 3 -0.14 -6.92 5.87
C LEU A 3 -1.48 -6.22 5.69
N ILE A 4 -2.58 -6.98 5.72
CA ILE A 4 -3.90 -6.45 6.05
C ILE A 4 -4.17 -6.67 7.54
N ARG A 5 -5.13 -5.92 8.09
CA ARG A 5 -5.43 -5.71 9.52
C ARG A 5 -5.53 -6.96 10.41
N GLU A 6 -5.64 -8.17 9.85
CA GLU A 6 -5.82 -9.42 10.63
C GLU A 6 -4.65 -10.41 10.49
N GLY A 7 -3.48 -9.98 10.00
CA GLY A 7 -2.36 -10.89 9.78
C GLY A 7 -2.50 -11.74 8.51
N GLU A 8 -3.60 -11.59 7.78
CA GLU A 8 -3.75 -12.11 6.44
C GLU A 8 -2.91 -11.31 5.45
N PHE A 9 -2.38 -12.01 4.44
CA PHE A 9 -1.61 -11.42 3.35
C PHE A 9 -2.50 -11.27 2.13
N PHE A 10 -2.41 -10.10 1.48
CA PHE A 10 -3.07 -9.88 0.19
C PHE A 10 -2.03 -9.74 -0.91
N ASP A 11 -2.25 -10.45 -2.01
CA ASP A 11 -1.38 -10.35 -3.16
C ASP A 11 -1.68 -9.08 -3.96
N THR A 12 -0.62 -8.37 -4.32
CA THR A 12 -0.68 -7.14 -5.13
C THR A 12 0.11 -7.34 -6.42
N VAL A 13 -0.49 -6.99 -7.55
CA VAL A 13 0.16 -7.03 -8.86
C VAL A 13 0.57 -5.61 -9.25
N HIS A 14 1.83 -5.45 -9.67
CA HIS A 14 2.40 -4.17 -10.04
C HIS A 14 2.87 -4.17 -11.50
N PHE A 15 2.11 -3.52 -12.37
CA PHE A 15 2.50 -3.38 -13.77
C PHE A 15 3.58 -2.29 -13.96
N PRO A 16 4.55 -2.48 -14.87
CA PRO A 16 5.67 -1.56 -15.08
C PRO A 16 5.23 -0.10 -15.30
N ASP A 17 4.15 0.10 -16.05
CA ASP A 17 3.64 1.44 -16.39
C ASP A 17 3.15 2.20 -15.15
N GLN A 18 2.61 1.50 -14.15
CA GLN A 18 2.15 2.10 -12.90
C GLN A 18 3.31 2.32 -11.93
N VAL A 19 4.23 1.35 -11.84
CA VAL A 19 5.43 1.47 -10.98
C VAL A 19 6.30 2.66 -11.39
N ARG A 20 6.41 2.94 -12.70
CA ARG A 20 7.12 4.13 -13.19
C ARG A 20 6.49 5.44 -12.75
N LYS A 21 5.16 5.49 -12.60
CA LYS A 21 4.42 6.68 -12.16
C LYS A 21 4.42 6.83 -10.64
N THR A 22 4.35 5.71 -9.91
CA THR A 22 4.35 5.68 -8.45
C THR A 22 5.38 4.69 -7.92
N PRO A 23 6.68 5.02 -7.99
CA PRO A 23 7.73 4.12 -7.53
C PRO A 23 7.73 3.99 -6.00
N PHE A 24 8.08 2.82 -5.51
CA PHE A 24 8.33 2.61 -4.09
C PHE A 24 9.52 3.46 -3.61
N ARG A 25 9.38 4.09 -2.45
CA ARG A 25 10.40 4.97 -1.83
C ARG A 25 11.05 4.33 -0.61
N GLY A 26 11.23 3.00 -0.65
CA GLY A 26 11.74 2.20 0.47
C GLY A 26 10.66 1.83 1.51
N ARG A 27 11.11 1.39 2.69
CA ARG A 27 10.22 0.96 3.78
C ARG A 27 9.35 2.12 4.26
N GLY A 28 8.07 1.85 4.50
CA GLY A 28 7.12 2.85 4.97
C GLY A 28 5.69 2.33 4.95
N ILE A 29 4.78 3.15 5.45
CA ILE A 29 3.34 2.92 5.34
C ILE A 29 2.88 3.53 4.03
N TYR A 30 2.14 2.76 3.23
CA TYR A 30 1.64 3.20 1.95
C TYR A 30 0.13 3.06 1.88
N ARG A 31 -0.51 4.08 1.30
CA ARG A 31 -1.88 4.00 0.80
C ARG A 31 -1.82 3.42 -0.61
N ILE A 32 -2.42 2.25 -0.79
CA ILE A 32 -2.49 1.56 -2.07
C ILE A 32 -3.92 1.71 -2.61
N ARG A 33 -4.06 2.07 -3.89
CA ARG A 33 -5.35 1.99 -4.60
C ARG A 33 -5.19 1.19 -5.87
N GLY A 34 -6.21 0.41 -6.16
CA GLY A 34 -6.17 -0.55 -7.25
C GLY A 34 -7.51 -1.18 -7.52
N ARG A 35 -7.52 -2.07 -8.50
CA ARG A 35 -8.67 -2.89 -8.86
C ARG A 35 -8.52 -4.27 -8.23
N LEU A 36 -9.56 -4.74 -7.53
CA LEU A 36 -9.64 -6.14 -7.12
C LEU A 36 -9.88 -7.02 -8.36
N SER A 37 -9.05 -8.03 -8.54
CA SER A 37 -9.17 -9.01 -9.61
C SER A 37 -9.26 -10.41 -9.00
N SER A 38 -9.96 -11.31 -9.68
CA SER A 38 -9.96 -12.72 -9.33
C SER A 38 -9.68 -13.54 -10.59
N GLU A 39 -8.63 -14.34 -10.55
CA GLU A 39 -8.25 -15.24 -11.64
C GLU A 39 -7.96 -16.63 -11.06
N PHE A 40 -8.57 -17.66 -11.64
CA PHE A 40 -8.38 -19.07 -11.23
C PHE A 40 -8.59 -19.34 -9.73
N GLY A 41 -9.48 -18.58 -9.08
CA GLY A 41 -9.77 -18.70 -7.64
C GLY A 41 -8.83 -17.91 -6.72
N PHE A 42 -7.85 -17.19 -7.26
CA PHE A 42 -6.96 -16.31 -6.50
C PHE A 42 -7.42 -14.86 -6.63
N VAL A 43 -7.54 -14.18 -5.49
CA VAL A 43 -7.95 -12.78 -5.42
C VAL A 43 -6.71 -11.92 -5.22
N SER A 44 -6.52 -10.91 -6.07
CA SER A 44 -5.36 -10.02 -6.04
C SER A 44 -5.75 -8.56 -6.31
N LEU A 45 -4.88 -7.63 -5.93
CA LEU A 45 -5.08 -6.19 -6.12
C LEU A 45 -4.12 -5.70 -7.19
N GLU A 46 -4.66 -5.36 -8.35
CA GLU A 46 -3.90 -4.65 -9.37
C GLU A 46 -3.68 -3.20 -8.93
N VAL A 47 -2.42 -2.82 -8.68
CA VAL A 47 -2.09 -1.51 -8.11
C VAL A 47 -2.03 -0.44 -9.19
N HIS A 48 -2.85 0.60 -9.04
CA HIS A 48 -2.89 1.77 -9.93
C HIS A 48 -2.17 2.98 -9.33
N SER A 49 -2.13 3.08 -7.99
CA SER A 49 -1.40 4.16 -7.31
C SER A 49 -0.88 3.72 -5.96
N LEU A 50 0.29 4.26 -5.61
CA LEU A 50 0.99 4.00 -4.37
C LEU A 50 1.48 5.33 -3.79
N GLU A 51 1.04 5.64 -2.59
CA GLU A 51 1.36 6.90 -1.91
C GLU A 51 1.93 6.62 -0.54
N ARG A 52 3.14 7.10 -0.27
CA ARG A 52 3.75 6.99 1.06
C ARG A 52 3.01 7.92 2.02
N LEU A 53 2.51 7.37 3.11
CA LEU A 53 1.89 8.15 4.17
C LEU A 53 2.97 8.62 5.16
N PRO A 54 2.83 9.83 5.71
CA PRO A 54 3.72 10.31 6.76
C PRO A 54 3.43 9.58 8.06
N TYR A 55 4.42 9.57 8.95
CA TYR A 55 4.22 9.03 10.29
C TYR A 55 3.54 10.09 11.15
N VAL A 56 2.58 9.65 11.94
CA VAL A 56 1.99 10.50 12.96
C VAL A 56 2.52 10.04 14.30
N THR A 57 3.19 10.94 15.00
CA THR A 57 3.58 10.74 16.39
C THR A 57 2.64 11.56 17.26
N VAL A 58 2.17 10.95 18.36
CA VAL A 58 1.38 11.66 19.37
C VAL A 58 2.33 12.00 20.50
N ASP A 59 2.57 13.29 20.73
CA ASP A 59 3.43 13.77 21.80
C ASP A 59 2.67 14.75 22.71
N GLY A 60 2.50 14.39 23.98
CA GLY A 60 1.83 15.21 24.99
C GLY A 60 0.38 15.65 24.66
N GLY A 61 -0.33 14.94 23.78
CA GLY A 61 -1.68 15.31 23.33
C GLY A 61 -1.73 16.22 22.09
N ARG A 62 -0.58 16.54 21.48
CA ARG A 62 -0.50 17.17 20.15
C ARG A 62 -0.07 16.13 19.11
N MET A 63 -0.72 16.20 17.95
CA MET A 63 -0.45 15.32 16.81
C MET A 63 0.60 15.99 15.92
N THR A 64 1.77 15.39 15.77
CA THR A 64 2.84 15.88 14.88
C THR A 64 3.06 14.91 13.73
N VAL A 65 3.32 15.46 12.55
CA VAL A 65 3.59 14.71 11.31
C VAL A 65 5.10 14.77 11.09
N ASP A 66 5.74 13.59 11.08
CA ASP A 66 7.16 13.41 10.71
C ASP A 66 7.32 13.28 9.18
#